data_AF-A0A2S9AMF9-F1
#
_entry.id   AF-A0A2S9AMF9-F1
#
_cell.length_a   1.000
_cell.length_b   1.000
_cell.length_c   1.000
_cell.angle_alpha   90.00
_cell.angle_beta   90.00
_cell.angle_gamma   90.00
#
_symmetry.space_group_name_H-M   'P 1'
#
loop_
_entity.id
_entity.type
_entity.pdbx_description
1 polymer ?
#
loop_
_entity_poly.entity_id
_entity_poly.type
_entity_poly.pdbx_seq_one_letter_code
_entity_poly.pdbx_strand_id
1 'polypeptide(L)'
;MTDETATAQRLVRRFARETNLLVSGRDFSVVGTDAVAGALRQLLPALGAHPGDAGVVFAPGETPEILLDGRALPARETAEDRVDAAGRHMPVATDRARRLREAGTVRGVRIGIAMVLEPKTAQLALLLRDAGATVAVYAHPDEIDVEVAEVLRSRGIPVDGDPSLSGAAERAAAVSFLRRGFDLLLDDGSHLIRLAHEEGLAGGLRGAAEETTSGLTPLRLMEREGVLGIPVIAVNDALTKTSFDNRYGTGQSCVFAIADALDAAGIDIRDQPAVVVGYGPVGEGVAAHLRALGVQVFVTETDPVRALRAAHDGYRIGRLHDLAPGALVVSATGAPHTVDAEVLREAAVVAVAGGVPHEIDLDVSTLRPYSGPRGGASPYVERAGDGALVIARGGCVNLSAGEGNPIEIMDLSFSVQLSAVEYLLSHDLSAGVHPLPAEADTTIGIAALALRGEHIDERSQAQVEAQREWRSPRFGGASA
;
A
#
# COMPACT_ATOMS: atom_id res chain seq x y z
N MET A 1 -12.45 -27.84 20.78
CA MET A 1 -13.27 -27.57 19.59
C MET A 1 -12.45 -26.66 18.69
N THR A 2 -12.38 -26.97 17.39
CA THR A 2 -11.74 -26.08 16.41
C THR A 2 -12.52 -24.78 16.35
N ASP A 3 -11.86 -23.65 16.53
CA ASP A 3 -12.49 -22.34 16.33
C ASP A 3 -12.73 -22.13 14.83
N GLU A 4 -13.99 -22.20 14.43
CA GLU A 4 -14.44 -22.06 13.05
C GLU A 4 -14.14 -20.67 12.47
N THR A 5 -14.20 -19.63 13.31
CA THR A 5 -13.90 -18.26 12.89
C THR A 5 -12.40 -18.11 12.64
N ALA A 6 -11.56 -18.61 13.55
CA ALA A 6 -10.11 -18.63 13.35
C ALA A 6 -9.72 -19.36 12.05
N THR A 7 -10.42 -20.48 11.77
CA THR A 7 -10.18 -21.29 10.58
C THR A 7 -10.60 -20.55 9.30
N ALA A 8 -11.78 -19.92 9.29
CA ALA A 8 -12.22 -19.09 8.17
C ALA A 8 -11.25 -17.94 7.89
N GLN A 9 -10.79 -17.25 8.94
CA GLN A 9 -9.82 -16.17 8.80
C GLN A 9 -8.47 -16.66 8.24
N ARG A 10 -7.96 -17.81 8.71
CA ARG A 10 -6.75 -18.43 8.13
C ARG A 10 -6.91 -18.75 6.65
N LEU A 11 -8.07 -19.21 6.20
CA LEU A 11 -8.32 -19.50 4.78
C LEU A 11 -8.30 -18.22 3.92
N VAL A 12 -8.93 -17.14 4.39
CA VAL A 12 -8.89 -15.85 3.67
C VAL A 12 -7.48 -15.26 3.64
N ARG A 13 -6.74 -15.33 4.75
CA ARG A 13 -5.34 -14.87 4.79
C ARG A 13 -4.43 -15.75 3.93
N ARG A 14 -4.67 -17.07 3.88
CA ARG A 14 -3.98 -18.00 2.96
C ARG A 14 -4.18 -17.59 1.51
N PHE A 15 -5.42 -17.28 1.10
CA PHE A 15 -5.68 -16.75 -0.25
C PHE A 15 -4.86 -15.49 -0.53
N ALA A 16 -4.92 -14.50 0.37
CA ALA A 16 -4.19 -13.24 0.19
C ALA A 16 -2.67 -13.44 0.13
N ARG A 17 -2.11 -14.32 0.98
CA ARG A 17 -0.67 -14.63 1.00
C ARG A 17 -0.22 -15.40 -0.25
N GLU A 18 -0.97 -16.42 -0.67
CA GLU A 18 -0.59 -17.27 -1.81
C GLU A 18 -0.80 -16.55 -3.16
N THR A 19 -1.55 -15.45 -3.20
CA THR A 19 -1.85 -14.73 -4.46
C THR A 19 -1.34 -13.29 -4.50
N ASN A 20 -1.15 -12.66 -3.34
CA ASN A 20 -0.94 -11.21 -3.18
C ASN A 20 -2.06 -10.37 -3.84
N LEU A 21 -3.31 -10.84 -3.72
CA LEU A 21 -4.50 -10.19 -4.28
C LEU A 21 -5.41 -9.60 -3.21
N LEU A 22 -6.27 -8.67 -3.61
CA LEU A 22 -7.31 -8.11 -2.74
C LEU A 22 -8.43 -9.11 -2.50
N VAL A 23 -8.98 -9.05 -1.29
CA VAL A 23 -10.28 -9.63 -0.94
C VAL A 23 -11.41 -8.67 -1.29
N SER A 24 -11.23 -7.37 -1.04
CA SER A 24 -12.24 -6.34 -1.30
C SER A 24 -12.54 -6.18 -2.79
N GLY A 25 -13.82 -6.01 -3.13
CA GLY A 25 -14.28 -5.81 -4.51
C GLY A 25 -14.17 -7.06 -5.38
N ARG A 26 -14.02 -8.25 -4.78
CA ARG A 26 -13.90 -9.53 -5.48
C ARG A 26 -15.15 -10.38 -5.27
N ASP A 27 -15.57 -11.06 -6.33
CA ASP A 27 -16.62 -12.07 -6.25
C ASP A 27 -16.12 -13.34 -5.56
N PHE A 28 -16.96 -13.90 -4.70
CA PHE A 28 -16.68 -15.14 -3.99
C PHE A 28 -17.89 -16.08 -3.94
N SER A 29 -17.59 -17.39 -3.90
CA SER A 29 -18.53 -18.41 -3.47
C SER A 29 -17.93 -19.28 -2.36
N VAL A 30 -18.80 -19.84 -1.52
CA VAL A 30 -18.41 -20.75 -0.44
C VAL A 30 -19.17 -22.06 -0.61
N VAL A 31 -18.44 -23.16 -0.74
CA VAL A 31 -18.98 -24.52 -0.85
C VAL A 31 -19.20 -25.10 0.55
N GLY A 32 -20.26 -25.88 0.72
CA GLY A 32 -20.54 -26.58 1.99
C GLY A 32 -21.38 -25.78 2.99
N THR A 33 -21.84 -26.48 4.02
CA THR A 33 -22.78 -25.98 5.04
C THR A 33 -22.23 -26.11 6.47
N ASP A 34 -20.96 -26.45 6.63
CA ASP A 34 -20.30 -26.52 7.92
C ASP A 34 -20.10 -25.13 8.56
N ALA A 35 -19.67 -25.12 9.82
CA ALA A 35 -19.52 -23.88 10.59
C ALA A 35 -18.43 -22.94 10.01
N VAL A 36 -17.37 -23.48 9.39
CA VAL A 36 -16.33 -22.68 8.74
C VAL A 36 -16.91 -22.04 7.47
N ALA A 37 -17.71 -22.77 6.70
CA ALA A 37 -18.43 -22.22 5.56
C ALA A 37 -19.41 -21.11 5.99
N GLY A 38 -20.06 -21.25 7.15
CA GLY A 38 -20.87 -20.20 7.77
C GLY A 38 -20.05 -18.95 8.11
N ALA A 39 -18.91 -19.14 8.78
CA ALA A 39 -18.01 -18.04 9.16
C ALA A 39 -17.40 -17.32 7.94
N LEU A 40 -17.03 -18.04 6.87
CA LEU A 40 -16.56 -17.44 5.62
C LEU A 40 -17.62 -16.53 4.98
N ARG A 41 -18.89 -16.95 4.95
CA ARG A 41 -19.99 -16.15 4.40
C ARG A 41 -20.27 -14.87 5.18
N GLN A 42 -19.84 -14.78 6.44
CA GLN A 42 -19.91 -13.56 7.25
C GLN A 42 -18.65 -12.70 7.06
N LEU A 43 -17.47 -13.34 7.06
CA LEU A 43 -16.18 -12.65 6.99
C LEU A 43 -15.92 -11.98 5.64
N LEU A 44 -16.20 -12.67 4.53
CA LEU A 44 -15.87 -12.18 3.19
C LEU A 44 -16.60 -10.86 2.86
N PRO A 45 -17.92 -10.72 3.10
CA PRO A 45 -18.60 -9.42 2.96
C PRO A 45 -18.11 -8.35 3.93
N ALA A 46 -17.72 -8.72 5.15
CA ALA A 46 -17.15 -7.78 6.12
C ALA A 46 -15.79 -7.21 5.66
N LEU A 47 -15.08 -7.95 4.80
CA LEU A 47 -13.85 -7.53 4.12
C LEU A 47 -14.11 -6.89 2.74
N GLY A 48 -15.37 -6.67 2.37
CA GLY A 48 -15.75 -6.00 1.12
C GLY A 48 -15.84 -6.90 -0.12
N ALA A 49 -15.81 -8.23 0.04
CA ALA A 49 -16.04 -9.16 -1.07
C ALA A 49 -17.55 -9.33 -1.36
N HIS A 50 -17.89 -9.71 -2.59
CA HIS A 50 -19.27 -9.83 -3.07
C HIS A 50 -19.65 -11.30 -3.29
N PRO A 51 -20.84 -11.75 -2.87
CA PRO A 51 -21.29 -13.09 -3.22
C PRO A 51 -21.52 -13.19 -4.74
N GLY A 52 -20.93 -14.20 -5.38
CA GLY A 52 -21.04 -14.43 -6.81
C GLY A 52 -20.59 -15.83 -7.22
N ASP A 53 -20.89 -16.23 -8.45
CA ASP A 53 -20.54 -17.55 -9.00
C ASP A 53 -19.18 -17.57 -9.72
N ALA A 54 -18.55 -16.40 -9.88
CA ALA A 54 -17.24 -16.19 -10.49
C ALA A 54 -16.20 -15.75 -9.44
N GLY A 55 -14.91 -15.70 -9.82
CA GLY A 55 -13.84 -15.25 -8.94
C GLY A 55 -13.31 -16.36 -8.03
N VAL A 56 -13.42 -16.18 -6.71
CA VAL A 56 -12.79 -17.09 -5.73
C VAL A 56 -13.78 -18.05 -5.10
N VAL A 57 -13.45 -19.34 -5.13
CA VAL A 57 -14.24 -20.39 -4.49
C VAL A 57 -13.52 -20.86 -3.24
N PHE A 58 -14.16 -20.76 -2.08
CA PHE A 58 -13.67 -21.35 -0.83
C PHE A 58 -14.44 -22.66 -0.52
N ALA A 59 -13.74 -23.77 -0.43
CA ALA A 59 -14.27 -25.06 -0.03
C ALA A 59 -13.57 -25.52 1.27
N PRO A 60 -14.07 -25.14 2.47
CA PRO A 60 -13.37 -25.36 3.74
C PRO A 60 -13.21 -26.84 4.10
N GLY A 61 -14.26 -27.66 3.99
CA GLY A 61 -14.19 -29.14 4.03
C GLY A 61 -13.30 -29.78 5.12
N GLU A 62 -12.96 -31.06 4.95
CA GLU A 62 -11.89 -31.69 5.75
C GLU A 62 -10.50 -31.34 5.21
N THR A 63 -10.41 -31.19 3.89
CA THR A 63 -9.21 -30.72 3.18
C THR A 63 -9.56 -29.41 2.48
N PRO A 64 -9.19 -28.25 3.05
CA PRO A 64 -9.58 -26.97 2.50
C PRO A 64 -8.97 -26.70 1.13
N GLU A 65 -9.83 -26.36 0.16
CA GLU A 65 -9.46 -25.95 -1.19
C GLU A 65 -9.88 -24.50 -1.44
N ILE A 66 -9.02 -23.76 -2.14
CA ILE A 66 -9.30 -22.40 -2.61
C ILE A 66 -9.01 -22.38 -4.11
N LEU A 67 -9.99 -21.98 -4.90
CA LEU A 67 -9.84 -21.82 -6.34
C LEU A 67 -9.93 -20.34 -6.70
N LEU A 68 -9.06 -19.89 -7.61
CA LEU A 68 -9.13 -18.59 -8.28
C LEU A 68 -9.49 -18.85 -9.75
N ASP A 69 -10.64 -18.33 -10.18
CA ASP A 69 -11.17 -18.48 -11.54
C ASP A 69 -11.23 -19.94 -12.00
N GLY A 70 -11.68 -20.82 -11.09
CA GLY A 70 -11.85 -22.25 -11.32
C GLY A 70 -10.55 -23.07 -11.35
N ARG A 71 -9.41 -22.47 -10.96
CA ARG A 71 -8.10 -23.14 -10.89
C ARG A 71 -7.55 -23.08 -9.47
N ALA A 72 -6.75 -24.07 -9.09
CA ALA A 72 -6.00 -24.00 -7.84
C ALA A 72 -5.16 -22.72 -7.79
N LEU A 73 -4.93 -22.19 -6.59
CA LEU A 73 -4.12 -20.99 -6.40
C LEU A 73 -2.75 -21.16 -7.09
N PRO A 74 -2.27 -20.13 -7.80
CA PRO A 74 -1.01 -20.22 -8.53
C PRO A 74 0.15 -20.47 -7.56
N ALA A 75 1.10 -21.32 -7.97
CA ALA A 75 2.38 -21.40 -7.29
C ALA A 75 3.13 -20.08 -7.49
N ARG A 76 3.36 -19.34 -6.41
CA ARG A 76 4.21 -18.14 -6.35
C ARG A 76 5.50 -18.47 -5.61
N GLU A 77 6.15 -19.57 -6.00
CA GLU A 77 7.28 -20.15 -5.28
C GLU A 77 8.60 -19.43 -5.56
N THR A 78 8.81 -19.00 -6.81
CA THR A 78 10.02 -18.26 -7.21
C THR A 78 9.75 -16.77 -7.34
N ALA A 79 10.79 -15.93 -7.26
CA ALA A 79 10.67 -14.51 -7.56
C ALA A 79 10.19 -14.24 -9.00
N GLU A 80 10.55 -15.10 -9.96
CA GLU A 80 10.05 -15.02 -11.33
C GLU A 80 8.52 -15.24 -11.38
N ASP A 81 8.02 -16.28 -10.69
CA ASP A 81 6.56 -16.52 -10.58
C ASP A 81 5.85 -15.33 -9.94
N ARG A 82 6.43 -14.75 -8.89
CA ARG A 82 5.88 -13.58 -8.19
C ARG A 82 5.81 -12.37 -9.12
N VAL A 83 6.88 -12.10 -9.88
CA VAL A 83 6.93 -11.00 -10.86
C VAL A 83 5.91 -11.24 -11.98
N ASP A 84 5.83 -12.43 -12.55
CA ASP A 84 4.90 -12.73 -13.64
C ASP A 84 3.44 -12.77 -13.18
N ALA A 85 3.18 -13.21 -11.95
CA ALA A 85 1.88 -13.08 -11.32
C ALA A 85 1.48 -11.60 -11.18
N ALA A 86 2.39 -10.73 -10.73
CA ALA A 86 2.11 -9.31 -10.68
C ALA A 86 1.72 -8.76 -12.06
N GLY A 87 2.45 -9.12 -13.12
CA GLY A 87 2.12 -8.67 -14.49
C GLY A 87 0.75 -9.12 -14.99
N ARG A 88 0.30 -10.32 -14.61
CA ARG A 88 -1.05 -10.83 -14.96
C ARG A 88 -2.18 -10.12 -14.24
N HIS A 89 -1.92 -9.55 -13.07
CA HIS A 89 -2.91 -8.89 -12.21
C HIS A 89 -2.75 -7.37 -12.15
N MET A 90 -1.99 -6.79 -13.11
CA MET A 90 -1.86 -5.34 -13.30
C MET A 90 -2.38 -4.87 -14.68
N PRO A 91 -3.65 -5.15 -15.04
CA PRO A 91 -4.17 -4.84 -16.37
C PRO A 91 -4.33 -3.34 -16.64
N VAL A 92 -4.56 -2.49 -15.63
CA VAL A 92 -4.76 -1.04 -15.83
C VAL A 92 -3.44 -0.36 -16.18
N ALA A 93 -2.38 -0.66 -15.43
CA ALA A 93 -1.04 -0.16 -15.70
C ALA A 93 -0.51 -0.70 -17.03
N THR A 94 -0.83 -1.97 -17.34
CA THR A 94 -0.51 -2.58 -18.64
C THR A 94 -1.19 -1.84 -19.79
N ASP A 95 -2.48 -1.52 -19.70
CA ASP A 95 -3.17 -0.72 -20.72
C ASP A 95 -2.55 0.68 -20.87
N ARG A 96 -2.20 1.33 -19.75
CA ARG A 96 -1.58 2.66 -19.79
C ARG A 96 -0.20 2.63 -20.45
N ALA A 97 0.66 1.67 -20.08
CA ALA A 97 1.97 1.50 -20.68
C ALA A 97 1.87 1.19 -22.18
N ARG A 98 0.89 0.36 -22.59
CA ARG A 98 0.61 0.10 -24.01
C ARG A 98 0.29 1.40 -24.77
N ARG A 99 -0.52 2.29 -24.19
CA ARG A 99 -0.84 3.60 -24.81
C ARG A 99 0.40 4.49 -24.93
N LEU A 100 1.24 4.55 -23.89
CA LEU A 100 2.51 5.29 -23.95
C LEU A 100 3.42 4.78 -25.07
N ARG A 101 3.48 3.45 -25.26
CA ARG A 101 4.23 2.82 -26.34
C ARG A 101 3.70 3.20 -27.71
N GLU A 102 2.39 3.12 -27.91
CA GLU A 102 1.71 3.41 -29.18
C GLU A 102 1.87 4.89 -29.57
N ALA A 103 1.77 5.79 -28.60
CA ALA A 103 2.04 7.21 -28.79
C ALA A 103 3.54 7.53 -28.96
N GLY A 104 4.43 6.62 -28.57
CA GLY A 104 5.88 6.83 -28.56
C GLY A 104 6.35 7.83 -27.50
N THR A 105 5.52 8.13 -26.50
CA THR A 105 5.74 9.19 -25.50
C THR A 105 7.05 9.03 -24.74
N VAL A 106 7.40 7.79 -24.37
CA VAL A 106 8.59 7.48 -23.56
C VAL A 106 9.79 7.00 -24.38
N ARG A 107 9.71 7.05 -25.72
CA ARG A 107 10.77 6.54 -26.59
C ARG A 107 12.07 7.32 -26.41
N GLY A 108 13.11 6.64 -25.94
CA GLY A 108 14.43 7.25 -25.71
C GLY A 108 14.51 8.11 -24.44
N VAL A 109 13.46 8.12 -23.62
CA VAL A 109 13.47 8.77 -22.30
C VAL A 109 14.19 7.86 -21.31
N ARG A 110 15.07 8.42 -20.49
CA ARG A 110 15.76 7.72 -19.40
C ARG A 110 15.00 7.95 -18.09
N ILE A 111 14.55 6.86 -17.47
CA ILE A 111 13.73 6.92 -16.25
C ILE A 111 14.46 6.16 -15.14
N GLY A 112 14.74 6.85 -14.04
CA GLY A 112 15.18 6.24 -12.80
C GLY A 112 13.97 5.91 -11.93
N ILE A 113 13.95 4.74 -11.32
CA ILE A 113 12.93 4.33 -10.34
C ILE A 113 13.62 4.08 -9.01
N ALA A 114 13.15 4.74 -7.95
CA ALA A 114 13.68 4.68 -6.60
C ALA A 114 12.52 4.35 -5.64
N MET A 115 12.25 3.07 -5.44
CA MET A 115 11.09 2.59 -4.68
C MET A 115 11.45 1.28 -4.00
N VAL A 116 10.61 0.85 -3.06
CA VAL A 116 10.66 -0.53 -2.54
C VAL A 116 10.63 -1.51 -3.70
N LEU A 117 11.67 -2.32 -3.83
CA LEU A 117 11.81 -3.26 -4.93
C LEU A 117 11.12 -4.57 -4.57
N GLU A 118 9.90 -4.67 -5.04
CA GLU A 118 9.02 -5.83 -4.93
C GLU A 118 8.51 -6.25 -6.32
N PRO A 119 7.79 -7.39 -6.46
CA PRO A 119 7.34 -7.88 -7.76
C PRO A 119 6.52 -6.87 -8.58
N LYS A 120 5.74 -6.00 -7.91
CA LYS A 120 4.92 -4.97 -8.56
C LYS A 120 5.79 -3.84 -9.11
N THR A 121 6.77 -3.36 -8.34
CA THR A 121 7.75 -2.34 -8.79
C THR A 121 8.56 -2.86 -9.98
N ALA A 122 8.93 -4.14 -9.96
CA ALA A 122 9.56 -4.79 -11.11
C ALA A 122 8.65 -4.72 -12.36
N GLN A 123 7.34 -4.91 -12.22
CA GLN A 123 6.41 -4.74 -13.34
C GLN A 123 6.34 -3.31 -13.85
N LEU A 124 6.33 -2.28 -13.00
CA LEU A 124 6.41 -0.88 -13.45
C LEU A 124 7.67 -0.66 -14.32
N ALA A 125 8.83 -1.17 -13.88
CA ALA A 125 10.08 -1.03 -14.63
C ALA A 125 10.03 -1.76 -15.98
N LEU A 126 9.49 -2.99 -16.01
CA LEU A 126 9.31 -3.78 -17.23
C LEU A 126 8.36 -3.09 -18.22
N LEU A 127 7.22 -2.57 -17.73
CA LEU A 127 6.22 -1.86 -18.53
C LEU A 127 6.80 -0.60 -19.19
N LEU A 128 7.57 0.21 -18.44
CA LEU A 128 8.22 1.41 -18.98
C LEU A 128 9.30 1.05 -20.03
N ARG A 129 10.13 0.04 -19.76
CA ARG A 129 11.11 -0.46 -20.72
C ARG A 129 10.42 -0.92 -22.00
N ASP A 130 9.37 -1.72 -21.88
CA ASP A 130 8.63 -2.28 -23.02
C ASP A 130 7.84 -1.21 -23.79
N ALA A 131 7.54 -0.08 -23.14
CA ALA A 131 7.00 1.11 -23.79
C ALA A 131 8.04 1.94 -24.55
N GLY A 132 9.34 1.65 -24.38
CA GLY A 132 10.44 2.26 -25.12
C GLY A 132 11.36 3.18 -24.31
N ALA A 133 11.21 3.23 -22.99
CA ALA A 133 12.11 3.95 -22.10
C ALA A 133 13.41 3.16 -21.84
N THR A 134 14.47 3.88 -21.47
CA THR A 134 15.65 3.28 -20.82
C THR A 134 15.46 3.38 -19.32
N VAL A 135 15.37 2.24 -18.64
CA VAL A 135 15.02 2.18 -17.21
C VAL A 135 16.17 1.64 -16.38
N ALA A 136 16.39 2.23 -15.21
CA ALA A 136 17.22 1.64 -14.15
C ALA A 136 16.50 1.79 -12.82
N VAL A 137 16.72 0.85 -11.92
CA VAL A 137 16.10 0.82 -10.58
C VAL A 137 17.16 1.00 -9.51
N TYR A 138 16.84 1.80 -8.50
CA TYR A 138 17.54 1.86 -7.23
C TYR A 138 16.61 1.37 -6.13
N ALA A 139 17.13 0.56 -5.21
CA ALA A 139 16.43 0.16 -4.00
C ALA A 139 17.34 0.38 -2.80
N HIS A 140 16.79 0.99 -1.75
CA HIS A 140 17.49 1.16 -0.48
C HIS A 140 17.79 -0.23 0.15
N PRO A 141 18.87 -0.41 0.94
CA PRO A 141 19.23 -1.71 1.54
C PRO A 141 18.11 -2.40 2.33
N ASP A 142 17.25 -1.63 2.98
CA ASP A 142 16.11 -2.15 3.76
C ASP A 142 14.84 -2.38 2.90
N GLU A 143 14.89 -2.04 1.62
CA GLU A 143 13.73 -1.98 0.73
C GLU A 143 13.93 -2.83 -0.54
N ILE A 144 14.88 -3.77 -0.52
CA ILE A 144 15.22 -4.59 -1.68
C ILE A 144 14.87 -6.07 -1.47
N ASP A 145 13.97 -6.60 -2.30
CA ASP A 145 13.89 -8.05 -2.54
C ASP A 145 14.98 -8.44 -3.54
N VAL A 146 16.04 -9.07 -3.03
CA VAL A 146 17.24 -9.44 -3.81
C VAL A 146 16.90 -10.41 -4.95
N GLU A 147 15.95 -11.33 -4.74
CA GLU A 147 15.57 -12.29 -5.78
C GLU A 147 14.82 -11.59 -6.92
N VAL A 148 13.94 -10.63 -6.58
CA VAL A 148 13.26 -9.79 -7.58
C VAL A 148 14.25 -8.89 -8.33
N ALA A 149 15.27 -8.36 -7.64
CA ALA A 149 16.36 -7.61 -8.27
C ALA A 149 17.09 -8.44 -9.32
N GLU A 150 17.38 -9.72 -9.03
CA GLU A 150 18.00 -10.62 -10.00
C GLU A 150 17.08 -10.94 -11.19
N VAL A 151 15.77 -11.06 -10.97
CA VAL A 151 14.81 -11.18 -12.07
C VAL A 151 14.87 -9.96 -12.99
N LEU A 152 14.89 -8.74 -12.45
CA LEU A 152 15.04 -7.52 -13.27
C LEU A 152 16.37 -7.48 -14.03
N ARG A 153 17.49 -7.80 -13.35
CA ARG A 153 18.81 -7.85 -13.97
C ARG A 153 18.87 -8.86 -15.12
N SER A 154 18.33 -10.06 -14.92
CA SER A 154 18.26 -11.09 -15.97
C SER A 154 17.35 -10.69 -17.14
N ARG A 155 16.34 -9.85 -16.88
CA ARG A 155 15.47 -9.22 -17.89
C ARG A 155 16.07 -7.92 -18.46
N GLY A 156 17.34 -7.62 -18.18
CA GLY A 156 18.08 -6.52 -18.81
C GLY A 156 17.80 -5.13 -18.22
N ILE A 157 17.19 -5.03 -17.04
CA ILE A 157 17.03 -3.77 -16.31
C ILE A 157 18.10 -3.69 -15.23
N PRO A 158 19.01 -2.69 -15.26
CA PRO A 158 19.99 -2.49 -14.20
C PRO A 158 19.30 -2.19 -12.87
N VAL A 159 19.76 -2.83 -11.80
CA VAL A 159 19.30 -2.59 -10.43
C VAL A 159 20.50 -2.29 -9.54
N ASP A 160 20.49 -1.14 -8.88
CA ASP A 160 21.46 -0.71 -7.88
C ASP A 160 20.82 -0.85 -6.48
N GLY A 161 21.40 -1.68 -5.62
CA GLY A 161 20.89 -1.95 -4.27
C GLY A 161 21.45 -3.25 -3.72
N ASP A 162 21.80 -3.26 -2.44
CA ASP A 162 22.41 -4.38 -1.73
C ASP A 162 22.12 -4.24 -0.21
N PRO A 163 21.48 -5.24 0.43
CA PRO A 163 21.15 -5.21 1.86
C PRO A 163 22.32 -5.02 2.82
N SER A 164 23.56 -5.25 2.36
CA SER A 164 24.76 -5.11 3.19
C SER A 164 25.31 -3.68 3.25
N LEU A 165 24.85 -2.79 2.37
CA LEU A 165 25.32 -1.40 2.34
C LEU A 165 24.75 -0.62 3.52
N SER A 166 25.57 0.30 4.06
CA SER A 166 25.14 1.24 5.09
C SER A 166 25.95 2.53 5.03
N GLY A 167 25.36 3.62 5.50
CA GLY A 167 26.04 4.89 5.72
C GLY A 167 26.71 5.45 4.45
N ALA A 168 28.03 5.62 4.47
CA ALA A 168 28.75 6.23 3.35
C ALA A 168 28.70 5.37 2.06
N ALA A 169 28.69 4.04 2.20
CA ALA A 169 28.68 3.11 1.06
C ALA A 169 27.30 3.11 0.37
N GLU A 170 26.23 3.09 1.17
CA GLU A 170 24.85 3.24 0.73
C GLU A 170 24.64 4.57 0.00
N ARG A 171 25.07 5.69 0.61
CA ARG A 171 25.01 7.01 -0.03
C ARG A 171 25.78 7.03 -1.35
N ALA A 172 26.97 6.43 -1.40
CA ALA A 172 27.76 6.37 -2.63
C ALA A 172 27.04 5.58 -3.76
N ALA A 173 26.32 4.51 -3.41
CA ALA A 173 25.50 3.76 -4.37
C ALA A 173 24.35 4.61 -4.93
N ALA A 174 23.61 5.31 -4.06
CA ALA A 174 22.52 6.22 -4.48
C ALA A 174 23.02 7.36 -5.38
N VAL A 175 24.16 7.98 -5.03
CA VAL A 175 24.78 9.02 -5.86
C VAL A 175 25.28 8.46 -7.20
N SER A 176 25.85 7.24 -7.19
CA SER A 176 26.29 6.57 -8.42
C SER A 176 25.12 6.29 -9.36
N PHE A 177 23.98 5.85 -8.81
CA PHE A 177 22.74 5.68 -9.56
C PHE A 177 22.30 6.99 -10.22
N LEU A 178 22.20 8.08 -9.45
CA LEU A 178 21.81 9.40 -9.98
C LEU A 178 22.76 9.92 -11.07
N ARG A 179 24.06 9.62 -10.97
CA ARG A 179 25.08 10.02 -11.97
C ARG A 179 24.95 9.30 -13.32
N ARG A 180 24.12 8.25 -13.44
CA ARG A 180 23.75 7.67 -14.75
C ARG A 180 23.04 8.71 -15.64
N GLY A 181 22.42 9.71 -15.02
CA GLY A 181 21.69 10.77 -15.69
C GLY A 181 20.34 10.28 -16.19
N PHE A 182 19.27 10.81 -15.61
CA PHE A 182 17.90 10.50 -15.97
C PHE A 182 17.17 11.75 -16.45
N ASP A 183 16.15 11.56 -17.26
CA ASP A 183 15.25 12.64 -17.65
C ASP A 183 14.09 12.74 -16.65
N LEU A 184 13.63 11.60 -16.11
CA LEU A 184 12.62 11.55 -15.04
C LEU A 184 13.08 10.65 -13.89
N LEU A 185 12.63 10.98 -12.69
CA LEU A 185 12.81 10.15 -11.48
C LEU A 185 11.44 9.82 -10.88
N LEU A 186 11.14 8.54 -10.68
CA LEU A 186 9.98 8.07 -9.92
C LEU A 186 10.48 7.65 -8.55
N ASP A 187 9.95 8.25 -7.49
CA ASP A 187 10.46 8.11 -6.13
C ASP A 187 9.35 7.75 -5.13
N ASP A 188 9.72 7.01 -4.09
CA ASP A 188 8.90 6.63 -2.95
C ASP A 188 9.65 7.09 -1.68
N GLY A 189 9.15 8.15 -1.05
CA GLY A 189 9.77 8.78 0.12
C GLY A 189 10.64 9.99 -0.20
N SER A 190 10.79 10.35 -1.47
CA SER A 190 11.55 11.51 -2.00
C SER A 190 13.05 11.51 -1.71
N HIS A 191 13.61 10.37 -1.33
CA HIS A 191 15.01 10.28 -0.89
C HIS A 191 15.98 10.64 -2.01
N LEU A 192 15.76 10.12 -3.22
CA LEU A 192 16.64 10.35 -4.36
C LEU A 192 16.36 11.69 -5.04
N ILE A 193 15.11 12.16 -5.05
CA ILE A 193 14.77 13.52 -5.49
C ILE A 193 15.54 14.54 -4.66
N ARG A 194 15.50 14.41 -3.33
CA ARG A 194 16.22 15.30 -2.42
C ARG A 194 17.73 15.18 -2.56
N LEU A 195 18.26 13.96 -2.60
CA LEU A 195 19.69 13.73 -2.77
C LEU A 195 20.21 14.32 -4.10
N ALA A 196 19.41 14.26 -5.17
CA ALA A 196 19.76 14.90 -6.44
C ALA A 196 19.89 16.43 -6.31
N HIS A 197 19.10 17.08 -5.46
CA HIS A 197 19.26 18.52 -5.19
C HIS A 197 20.50 18.80 -4.35
N GLU A 198 20.75 18.00 -3.31
CA GLU A 198 21.92 18.12 -2.43
C GLU A 198 23.24 17.95 -3.22
N GLU A 199 23.26 17.04 -4.19
CA GLU A 199 24.42 16.76 -5.04
C GLU A 199 24.51 17.68 -6.28
N GLY A 200 23.56 18.59 -6.49
CA GLY A 200 23.52 19.46 -7.67
C GLY A 200 23.27 18.70 -8.99
N LEU A 201 22.67 17.51 -8.92
CA LEU A 201 22.35 16.64 -10.07
C LEU A 201 20.91 16.87 -10.58
N ALA A 202 20.05 17.53 -9.81
CA ALA A 202 18.64 17.75 -10.16
C ALA A 202 18.45 18.53 -11.46
N GLY A 203 19.39 19.41 -11.85
CA GLY A 203 19.29 20.21 -13.08
C GLY A 203 19.29 19.40 -14.38
N GLY A 204 19.64 18.11 -14.34
CA GLY A 204 19.50 17.20 -15.48
C GLY A 204 18.11 16.58 -15.64
N LEU A 205 17.25 16.69 -14.62
CA LEU A 205 15.91 16.12 -14.62
C LEU A 205 14.91 17.08 -15.26
N ARG A 206 14.03 16.55 -16.11
CA ARG A 206 12.82 17.23 -16.56
C ARG A 206 11.78 17.35 -15.46
N GLY A 207 11.75 16.39 -14.53
CA GLY A 207 10.86 16.38 -13.38
C GLY A 207 10.89 15.04 -12.66
N ALA A 208 10.05 14.92 -11.64
CA ALA A 208 9.92 13.70 -10.85
C ALA A 208 8.45 13.41 -10.47
N ALA A 209 8.19 12.22 -9.98
CA ALA A 209 6.89 11.84 -9.43
C ALA A 209 7.09 11.18 -8.05
N GLU A 210 6.32 11.61 -7.06
CA GLU A 210 6.45 11.17 -5.66
C GLU A 210 5.18 10.46 -5.18
N GLU A 211 5.34 9.22 -4.72
CA GLU A 211 4.24 8.32 -4.38
C GLU A 211 3.70 8.44 -2.95
N THR A 212 4.44 9.07 -2.03
CA THR A 212 4.09 9.03 -0.60
C THR A 212 3.75 10.38 0.01
N THR A 213 2.96 10.32 1.08
CA THR A 213 2.67 11.49 1.91
C THR A 213 3.93 11.97 2.66
N SER A 214 4.74 11.02 3.13
CA SER A 214 6.00 11.29 3.83
C SER A 214 7.04 11.94 2.92
N GLY A 215 7.12 11.55 1.65
CA GLY A 215 7.99 12.18 0.65
C GLY A 215 7.49 13.53 0.16
N LEU A 216 6.17 13.74 0.00
CA LEU A 216 5.63 15.04 -0.39
C LEU A 216 5.80 16.13 0.68
N THR A 217 5.82 15.75 1.96
CA THR A 217 5.97 16.71 3.07
C THR A 217 7.26 17.55 2.98
N PRO A 218 8.46 16.96 2.88
CA PRO A 218 9.68 17.73 2.69
C PRO A 218 9.77 18.38 1.30
N LEU A 219 9.19 17.81 0.24
CA LEU A 219 9.21 18.46 -1.08
C LEU A 219 8.39 19.75 -1.11
N ARG A 220 7.21 19.77 -0.46
CA ARG A 220 6.41 21.00 -0.27
C ARG A 220 7.13 22.03 0.61
N LEU A 221 7.99 21.60 1.54
CA LEU A 221 8.86 22.51 2.28
C LEU A 221 9.95 23.09 1.36
N MET A 222 10.61 22.25 0.56
CA MET A 222 11.61 22.71 -0.42
C MET A 222 11.03 23.72 -1.42
N GLU A 223 9.79 23.52 -1.86
CA GLU A 223 9.06 24.47 -2.70
C GLU A 223 8.87 25.82 -2.01
N ARG A 224 8.39 25.83 -0.76
CA ARG A 224 8.17 27.06 0.03
C ARG A 224 9.47 27.83 0.27
N GLU A 225 10.57 27.12 0.48
CA GLU A 225 11.90 27.69 0.65
C GLU A 225 12.56 28.09 -0.69
N GLY A 226 11.93 27.78 -1.84
CA GLY A 226 12.46 28.11 -3.16
C GLY A 226 13.69 27.30 -3.57
N VAL A 227 13.91 26.14 -2.94
CA VAL A 227 15.07 25.26 -3.20
C VAL A 227 14.72 24.01 -4.03
N LEU A 228 13.42 23.74 -4.23
CA LEU A 228 12.98 22.71 -5.19
C LEU A 228 13.18 23.24 -6.61
N GLY A 229 14.09 22.62 -7.36
CA GLY A 229 14.56 23.12 -8.66
C GLY A 229 13.88 22.48 -9.87
N ILE A 230 13.00 21.50 -9.67
CA ILE A 230 12.32 20.72 -10.72
C ILE A 230 10.82 20.62 -10.44
N PRO A 231 9.97 20.38 -11.47
CA PRO A 231 8.58 20.01 -11.23
C PRO A 231 8.49 18.60 -10.65
N VAL A 232 7.63 18.43 -9.64
CA VAL A 232 7.29 17.12 -9.07
C VAL A 232 5.79 16.89 -9.14
N ILE A 233 5.35 15.76 -9.69
CA ILE A 233 3.94 15.35 -9.64
C ILE A 233 3.67 14.63 -8.32
N ALA A 234 2.69 15.12 -7.58
CA ALA A 234 2.19 14.52 -6.35
C ALA A 234 1.29 13.31 -6.66
N VAL A 235 1.89 12.18 -7.02
CA VAL A 235 1.18 10.93 -7.30
C VAL A 235 0.37 10.47 -6.09
N ASN A 236 0.92 10.65 -4.88
CA ASN A 236 0.19 10.35 -3.65
C ASN A 236 -1.17 11.05 -3.58
N ASP A 237 -1.29 12.30 -4.04
CA ASP A 237 -2.52 13.09 -3.89
C ASP A 237 -3.65 12.64 -4.85
N ALA A 238 -3.35 11.79 -5.84
CA ALA A 238 -4.35 11.27 -6.75
C ALA A 238 -5.41 10.45 -5.98
N LEU A 239 -6.68 10.60 -6.36
CA LEU A 239 -7.78 9.94 -5.68
C LEU A 239 -7.74 8.42 -5.88
N THR A 240 -7.35 7.97 -7.07
CA THR A 240 -7.17 6.54 -7.38
C THR A 240 -5.99 5.90 -6.65
N LYS A 241 -5.09 6.71 -6.07
CA LYS A 241 -4.04 6.27 -5.15
C LYS A 241 -4.54 6.30 -3.70
N THR A 242 -4.75 7.49 -3.14
CA THR A 242 -5.10 7.66 -1.71
C THR A 242 -6.35 6.93 -1.26
N SER A 243 -7.39 6.88 -2.11
CA SER A 243 -8.67 6.25 -1.74
C SER A 243 -8.58 4.73 -1.72
N PHE A 244 -7.60 4.15 -2.43
CA PHE A 244 -7.50 2.71 -2.64
C PHE A 244 -6.34 2.10 -1.87
N ASP A 245 -5.15 2.61 -2.12
CA ASP A 245 -3.89 2.13 -1.55
C ASP A 245 -3.92 2.12 -0.03
N ASN A 246 -4.07 3.30 0.57
CA ASN A 246 -3.95 3.45 2.00
C ASN A 246 -5.09 2.74 2.75
N ARG A 247 -6.33 2.82 2.24
CA ARG A 247 -7.51 2.30 2.93
C ARG A 247 -7.72 0.80 2.75
N TYR A 248 -7.59 0.28 1.53
CA TYR A 248 -7.84 -1.14 1.26
C TYR A 248 -6.53 -1.92 1.20
N GLY A 249 -5.50 -1.39 0.52
CA GLY A 249 -4.21 -2.05 0.40
C GLY A 249 -3.47 -2.18 1.71
N THR A 250 -3.14 -1.04 2.35
CA THR A 250 -2.41 -1.03 3.62
C THR A 250 -3.25 -1.65 4.73
N GLY A 251 -4.57 -1.37 4.76
CA GLY A 251 -5.50 -1.98 5.70
C GLY A 251 -5.48 -3.52 5.67
N GLN A 252 -5.65 -4.12 4.48
CA GLN A 252 -5.61 -5.59 4.34
C GLN A 252 -4.21 -6.14 4.65
N SER A 253 -3.18 -5.60 4.00
CA SER A 253 -1.82 -6.15 4.07
C SER A 253 -1.24 -6.06 5.48
N CYS A 254 -1.41 -4.94 6.18
CA CYS A 254 -0.90 -4.78 7.54
C CYS A 254 -1.63 -5.69 8.52
N VAL A 255 -2.97 -5.71 8.50
CA VAL A 255 -3.74 -6.51 9.45
C VAL A 255 -3.52 -8.00 9.22
N PHE A 256 -3.39 -8.44 7.97
CA PHE A 256 -3.10 -9.85 7.67
C PHE A 256 -1.68 -10.24 8.06
N ALA A 257 -0.67 -9.38 7.83
CA ALA A 257 0.69 -9.62 8.29
C ALA A 257 0.77 -9.70 9.82
N ILE A 258 0.09 -8.80 10.54
CA ILE A 258 -0.02 -8.84 12.00
C ILE A 258 -0.67 -10.16 12.45
N ALA A 259 -1.81 -10.53 11.85
CA ALA A 259 -2.52 -11.76 12.21
C ALA A 259 -1.70 -13.02 11.94
N ASP A 260 -1.02 -13.11 10.80
CA ASP A 260 -0.16 -14.26 10.45
C ASP A 260 1.07 -14.33 11.37
N ALA A 261 1.71 -13.19 11.69
CA ALA A 261 2.85 -13.15 12.60
C ALA A 261 2.46 -13.59 14.03
N LEU A 262 1.29 -13.17 14.51
CA LEU A 262 0.77 -13.58 15.83
C LEU A 262 0.34 -15.05 15.84
N ASP A 263 -0.36 -15.53 14.81
CA ASP A 263 -0.81 -16.93 14.71
C ASP A 263 0.39 -17.89 14.71
N ALA A 264 1.47 -17.56 13.97
CA ALA A 264 2.74 -18.30 14.00
C ALA A 264 3.41 -18.29 15.39
N ALA A 265 3.25 -17.20 16.15
CA ALA A 265 3.70 -17.08 17.53
C ALA A 265 2.73 -17.72 18.55
N GLY A 266 1.65 -18.34 18.09
CA GLY A 266 0.64 -19.01 18.93
C GLY A 266 -0.30 -18.05 19.67
N ILE A 267 -0.50 -16.84 19.14
CA ILE A 267 -1.38 -15.80 19.68
C ILE A 267 -2.49 -15.54 18.67
N ASP A 268 -3.75 -15.58 19.10
CA ASP A 268 -4.85 -15.17 18.23
C ASP A 268 -4.96 -13.64 18.26
N ILE A 269 -5.15 -13.00 17.10
CA ILE A 269 -5.30 -11.54 17.04
C ILE A 269 -6.51 -11.04 17.86
N ARG A 270 -7.48 -11.93 18.15
CA ARG A 270 -8.68 -11.65 18.95
C ARG A 270 -8.46 -11.80 20.46
N ASP A 271 -7.30 -12.28 20.91
CA ASP A 271 -7.01 -12.50 22.33
C ASP A 271 -6.94 -11.18 23.13
N GLN A 272 -6.73 -10.05 22.44
CA GLN A 272 -6.66 -8.70 23.02
C GLN A 272 -7.47 -7.69 22.19
N PRO A 273 -7.95 -6.59 22.81
CA PRO A 273 -8.44 -5.45 22.06
C PRO A 273 -7.30 -4.80 21.26
N ALA A 274 -7.66 -4.06 20.21
CA ALA A 274 -6.73 -3.25 19.44
C ALA A 274 -6.95 -1.75 19.64
N VAL A 275 -5.86 -0.98 19.66
CA VAL A 275 -5.86 0.49 19.64
C VAL A 275 -5.16 0.93 18.36
N VAL A 276 -5.92 1.58 17.47
CA VAL A 276 -5.38 2.17 16.24
C VAL A 276 -5.00 3.64 16.52
N VAL A 277 -3.73 3.97 16.30
CA VAL A 277 -3.18 5.30 16.55
C VAL A 277 -3.14 6.09 15.25
N GLY A 278 -3.99 7.11 15.14
CA GLY A 278 -4.21 7.87 13.91
C GLY A 278 -5.39 7.31 13.09
N TYR A 279 -6.26 8.20 12.61
CA TYR A 279 -7.47 7.84 11.87
C TYR A 279 -7.55 8.54 10.50
N GLY A 280 -6.39 8.64 9.83
CA GLY A 280 -6.32 8.92 8.39
C GLY A 280 -6.68 7.69 7.54
N PRO A 281 -6.50 7.72 6.21
CA PRO A 281 -6.87 6.63 5.32
C PRO A 281 -6.29 5.25 5.71
N VAL A 282 -5.02 5.20 6.15
CA VAL A 282 -4.40 3.96 6.66
C VAL A 282 -5.09 3.48 7.92
N GLY A 283 -5.28 4.36 8.91
CA GLY A 283 -5.96 4.03 10.17
C GLY A 283 -7.41 3.58 9.99
N GLU A 284 -8.15 4.19 9.05
CA GLU A 284 -9.49 3.74 8.65
C GLU A 284 -9.46 2.30 8.12
N GLY A 285 -8.50 2.00 7.23
CA GLY A 285 -8.27 0.67 6.69
C GLY A 285 -7.95 -0.37 7.76
N VAL A 286 -6.96 -0.07 8.62
CA VAL A 286 -6.54 -0.95 9.71
C VAL A 286 -7.69 -1.22 10.68
N ALA A 287 -8.42 -0.19 11.11
CA ALA A 287 -9.55 -0.33 12.02
C ALA A 287 -10.67 -1.19 11.43
N ALA A 288 -11.00 -0.97 10.15
CA ALA A 288 -12.03 -1.75 9.45
C ALA A 288 -11.66 -3.24 9.34
N HIS A 289 -10.42 -3.55 8.96
CA HIS A 289 -9.96 -4.94 8.81
C HIS A 289 -9.82 -5.67 10.16
N LEU A 290 -9.32 -4.99 11.20
CA LEU A 290 -9.30 -5.55 12.56
C LEU A 290 -10.71 -5.90 13.05
N ARG A 291 -11.67 -4.98 12.85
CA ARG A 291 -13.08 -5.22 13.19
C ARG A 291 -13.69 -6.36 12.38
N ALA A 292 -13.37 -6.47 11.10
CA ALA A 292 -13.81 -7.59 10.25
C ALA A 292 -13.26 -8.95 10.74
N LEU A 293 -12.04 -8.97 11.30
CA LEU A 293 -11.48 -10.14 11.99
C LEU A 293 -12.04 -10.34 13.42
N GLY A 294 -13.05 -9.58 13.83
CA GLY A 294 -13.72 -9.74 15.13
C GLY A 294 -12.94 -9.16 16.31
N VAL A 295 -11.93 -8.33 16.07
CA VAL A 295 -11.18 -7.64 17.13
C VAL A 295 -11.98 -6.46 17.65
N GLN A 296 -11.99 -6.25 18.98
CA GLN A 296 -12.54 -5.03 19.55
C GLN A 296 -11.57 -3.86 19.30
N VAL A 297 -12.01 -2.85 18.54
CA VAL A 297 -11.16 -1.73 18.12
C VAL A 297 -11.49 -0.43 18.85
N PHE A 298 -10.45 0.20 19.37
CA PHE A 298 -10.45 1.58 19.86
C PHE A 298 -9.56 2.44 18.95
N VAL A 299 -9.79 3.76 18.97
CA VAL A 299 -9.03 4.72 18.17
C VAL A 299 -8.53 5.86 19.06
N THR A 300 -7.31 6.33 18.79
CA THR A 300 -6.78 7.59 19.34
C THR A 300 -6.42 8.53 18.19
N GLU A 301 -6.74 9.81 18.34
CA GLU A 301 -6.49 10.87 17.34
C GLU A 301 -6.19 12.21 18.04
N THR A 302 -5.31 12.98 17.42
CA THR A 302 -5.01 14.39 17.68
C THR A 302 -5.91 15.35 16.89
N ASP A 303 -6.35 14.99 15.68
CA ASP A 303 -7.30 15.73 14.85
C ASP A 303 -8.74 15.49 15.33
N PRO A 304 -9.45 16.52 15.81
CA PRO A 304 -10.78 16.37 16.38
C PRO A 304 -11.85 15.97 15.36
N VAL A 305 -11.69 16.32 14.07
CA VAL A 305 -12.64 15.96 13.01
C VAL A 305 -12.49 14.48 12.67
N ARG A 306 -11.25 13.98 12.58
CA ARG A 306 -10.99 12.56 12.35
C ARG A 306 -11.39 11.70 13.54
N ALA A 307 -11.15 12.16 14.77
CA ALA A 307 -11.66 11.52 15.98
C ALA A 307 -13.20 11.43 15.99
N LEU A 308 -13.88 12.52 15.62
CA LEU A 308 -15.34 12.53 15.52
C LEU A 308 -15.86 11.57 14.44
N ARG A 309 -15.17 11.49 13.29
CA ARG A 309 -15.48 10.51 12.23
C ARG A 309 -15.32 9.08 12.75
N ALA A 310 -14.21 8.75 13.41
CA ALA A 310 -13.99 7.44 14.01
C ALA A 310 -15.10 7.04 14.99
N ALA A 311 -15.58 7.99 15.80
CA ALA A 311 -16.71 7.76 16.70
C ALA A 311 -18.01 7.41 15.94
N HIS A 312 -18.28 8.11 14.83
CA HIS A 312 -19.44 7.83 13.98
C HIS A 312 -19.31 6.53 13.17
N ASP A 313 -18.08 6.12 12.84
CA ASP A 313 -17.79 4.81 12.24
C ASP A 313 -17.93 3.66 13.24
N GLY A 314 -18.20 3.97 14.52
CA GLY A 314 -18.54 3.01 15.58
C GLY A 314 -17.41 2.64 16.52
N TYR A 315 -16.28 3.36 16.50
CA TYR A 315 -15.15 3.11 17.39
C TYR A 315 -15.20 3.96 18.66
N ARG A 316 -14.74 3.40 19.78
CA ARG A 316 -14.57 4.18 21.02
C ARG A 316 -13.25 4.95 20.97
N ILE A 317 -13.32 6.25 21.24
CA ILE A 317 -12.17 7.15 21.26
C ILE A 317 -11.63 7.27 22.68
N GLY A 318 -10.30 7.30 22.83
CA GLY A 318 -9.63 7.55 24.11
C GLY A 318 -8.18 7.97 23.91
N ARG A 319 -7.49 8.29 25.01
CA ARG A 319 -6.05 8.60 24.96
C ARG A 319 -5.27 7.31 24.86
N LEU A 320 -4.14 7.33 24.15
CA LEU A 320 -3.29 6.15 23.96
C LEU A 320 -2.89 5.49 25.28
N HIS A 321 -2.38 6.26 26.26
CA HIS A 321 -1.97 5.74 27.57
C HIS A 321 -3.12 5.09 28.37
N ASP A 322 -4.36 5.50 28.17
CA ASP A 322 -5.51 4.91 28.86
C ASP A 322 -5.94 3.57 28.22
N LEU A 323 -5.69 3.41 26.92
CA LEU A 323 -6.19 2.29 26.11
C LEU A 323 -5.13 1.23 25.80
N ALA A 324 -3.86 1.60 25.80
CA ALA A 324 -2.74 0.73 25.45
C ALA A 324 -2.50 -0.45 26.39
N PRO A 325 -2.70 -0.35 27.73
CA PRO A 325 -2.38 -1.45 28.63
C PRO A 325 -3.03 -2.79 28.23
N GLY A 326 -2.20 -3.78 27.90
CA GLY A 326 -2.64 -5.11 27.47
C GLY A 326 -3.26 -5.20 26.06
N ALA A 327 -3.23 -4.12 25.26
CA ALA A 327 -3.79 -4.08 23.91
C ALA A 327 -2.76 -4.42 22.82
N LEU A 328 -3.27 -4.73 21.63
CA LEU A 328 -2.54 -4.62 20.37
C LEU A 328 -2.56 -3.15 19.93
N VAL A 329 -1.43 -2.46 20.01
CA VAL A 329 -1.28 -1.09 19.52
C VAL A 329 -0.79 -1.11 18.09
N VAL A 330 -1.53 -0.49 17.17
CA VAL A 330 -1.14 -0.35 15.75
C VAL A 330 -0.97 1.12 15.42
N SER A 331 0.27 1.53 15.16
CA SER A 331 0.56 2.90 14.70
C SER A 331 0.23 3.05 13.22
N ALA A 332 -0.57 4.06 12.89
CA ALA A 332 -0.99 4.40 11.53
C ALA A 332 -0.88 5.92 11.27
N THR A 333 0.05 6.59 11.94
CA THR A 333 0.25 8.05 11.85
C THR A 333 1.28 8.43 10.80
N GLY A 334 2.29 7.59 10.58
CA GLY A 334 3.47 7.95 9.78
C GLY A 334 4.26 9.10 10.41
N ALA A 335 4.24 9.22 11.74
CA ALA A 335 4.93 10.25 12.50
C ALA A 335 5.91 9.65 13.54
N PRO A 336 7.14 10.17 13.66
CA PRO A 336 8.05 9.76 14.73
C PRO A 336 7.46 9.98 16.13
N HIS A 337 7.89 9.17 17.09
CA HIS A 337 7.50 9.24 18.50
C HIS A 337 6.00 9.06 18.74
N THR A 338 5.32 8.28 17.89
CA THR A 338 3.89 8.00 18.03
C THR A 338 3.61 7.02 19.17
N VAL A 339 4.45 6.00 19.32
CA VAL A 339 4.40 5.05 20.44
C VAL A 339 5.64 5.26 21.29
N ASP A 340 5.46 5.90 22.45
CA ASP A 340 6.55 6.16 23.37
C ASP A 340 6.93 4.91 24.21
N ALA A 341 8.01 5.05 24.99
CA ALA A 341 8.55 3.99 25.84
C ALA A 341 7.61 3.56 26.99
N GLU A 342 6.63 4.38 27.38
CA GLU A 342 5.63 4.02 28.39
C GLU A 342 4.58 3.10 27.78
N VAL A 343 4.02 3.50 26.64
CA VAL A 343 3.08 2.67 25.86
C VAL A 343 3.71 1.35 25.46
N LEU A 344 4.97 1.36 25.00
CA LEU A 344 5.71 0.14 24.62
C LEU A 344 5.89 -0.84 25.79
N ARG A 345 5.92 -0.37 27.04
CA ARG A 345 6.06 -1.21 28.23
C ARG A 345 4.74 -1.86 28.64
N GLU A 346 3.63 -1.16 28.40
CA GLU A 346 2.30 -1.56 28.90
C GLU A 346 1.45 -2.29 27.87
N ALA A 347 1.70 -2.06 26.58
CA ALA A 347 1.03 -2.78 25.49
C ALA A 347 1.35 -4.28 25.52
N ALA A 348 0.41 -5.10 25.04
CA ALA A 348 0.67 -6.53 24.83
C ALA A 348 1.50 -6.75 23.55
N VAL A 349 1.10 -6.05 22.47
CA VAL A 349 1.73 -6.13 21.16
C VAL A 349 1.79 -4.73 20.55
N VAL A 350 2.87 -4.41 19.84
CA VAL A 350 3.03 -3.19 19.05
C VAL A 350 3.36 -3.55 17.60
N ALA A 351 2.66 -2.93 16.66
CA ALA A 351 2.90 -3.02 15.22
C ALA A 351 2.79 -1.64 14.55
N VAL A 352 3.43 -1.47 13.40
CA VAL A 352 3.47 -0.20 12.66
C VAL A 352 2.97 -0.41 11.23
N ALA A 353 1.95 0.35 10.85
CA ALA A 353 1.40 0.42 9.50
C ALA A 353 1.81 1.70 8.73
N GLY A 354 2.38 2.69 9.42
CA GLY A 354 2.92 3.91 8.81
C GLY A 354 4.27 3.67 8.16
N GLY A 355 5.31 3.43 8.97
CA GLY A 355 6.61 2.98 8.52
C GLY A 355 7.68 4.06 8.43
N VAL A 356 7.57 5.15 9.20
CA VAL A 356 8.63 6.18 9.26
C VAL A 356 9.68 5.87 10.32
N PRO A 357 10.93 6.35 10.17
CA PRO A 357 11.95 6.19 11.19
C PRO A 357 11.49 6.71 12.56
N HIS A 358 11.73 5.91 13.60
CA HIS A 358 11.36 6.22 14.99
C HIS A 358 9.86 6.43 15.24
N GLU A 359 8.96 5.86 14.43
CA GLU A 359 7.52 5.88 14.73
C GLU A 359 7.19 5.26 16.10
N ILE A 360 8.02 4.32 16.54
CA ILE A 360 8.04 3.80 17.91
C ILE A 360 9.38 4.09 18.59
N ASP A 361 9.36 4.45 19.88
CA ASP A 361 10.53 4.73 20.70
C ASP A 361 11.18 3.42 21.18
N LEU A 362 11.69 2.65 20.22
CA LEU A 362 12.29 1.34 20.45
C LEU A 362 13.81 1.37 20.20
N ASP A 363 14.57 0.92 21.20
CA ASP A 363 15.93 0.47 20.97
C ASP A 363 15.91 -0.97 20.43
N VAL A 364 16.07 -1.10 19.12
CA VAL A 364 16.02 -2.39 18.42
C VAL A 364 17.10 -3.38 18.88
N SER A 365 18.17 -2.92 19.55
CA SER A 365 19.20 -3.79 20.12
C SER A 365 18.74 -4.54 21.38
N THR A 366 17.63 -4.10 21.98
CA THR A 366 17.04 -4.71 23.17
C THR A 366 16.04 -5.82 22.86
N LEU A 367 15.70 -6.00 21.58
CA LEU A 367 14.77 -7.03 21.12
C LEU A 367 15.34 -8.43 21.37
N ARG A 368 14.47 -9.34 21.80
CA ARG A 368 14.79 -10.76 22.00
C ARG A 368 13.77 -11.64 21.28
N PRO A 369 14.17 -12.73 20.64
CA PRO A 369 13.23 -13.67 20.02
C PRO A 369 12.14 -14.11 20.98
N TYR A 370 10.89 -14.13 20.53
CA TYR A 370 9.77 -14.65 21.30
C TYR A 370 9.50 -16.11 20.96
N SER A 371 9.23 -16.91 21.98
CA SER A 371 8.72 -18.28 21.84
C SER A 371 7.43 -18.39 22.63
N GLY A 372 6.33 -18.54 21.92
CA GLY A 372 5.00 -18.63 22.47
C GLY A 372 4.70 -19.98 23.11
N PRO A 373 3.51 -20.09 23.74
CA PRO A 373 3.05 -21.32 24.34
C PRO A 373 3.05 -22.46 23.31
N ARG A 374 3.52 -23.64 23.71
CA ARG A 374 3.65 -24.84 22.85
C ARG A 374 4.69 -24.71 21.71
N GLY A 375 5.62 -23.77 21.81
CA GLY A 375 6.74 -23.64 20.89
C GLY A 375 6.41 -22.89 19.59
N GLY A 376 5.29 -22.15 19.55
CA GLY A 376 5.01 -21.22 18.46
C GLY A 376 6.12 -20.17 18.38
N ALA A 377 6.67 -19.95 17.21
CA ALA A 377 7.72 -18.98 16.98
C ALA A 377 7.47 -18.31 15.64
N SER A 378 7.57 -16.98 15.62
CA SER A 378 7.51 -16.17 14.42
C SER A 378 8.82 -15.41 14.30
N PRO A 379 9.50 -15.42 13.13
CA PRO A 379 10.72 -14.64 12.93
C PRO A 379 10.44 -13.13 12.98
N TYR A 380 9.17 -12.73 12.91
CA TYR A 380 8.75 -11.33 12.92
C TYR A 380 8.31 -10.84 14.29
N VAL A 381 8.23 -11.71 15.31
CA VAL A 381 7.76 -11.34 16.65
C VAL A 381 8.89 -11.46 17.65
N GLU A 382 9.27 -10.32 18.22
CA GLU A 382 10.31 -10.23 19.24
C GLU A 382 9.75 -9.52 20.49
N ARG A 383 10.39 -9.68 21.64
CA ARG A 383 10.03 -9.00 22.88
C ARG A 383 10.98 -7.83 23.14
N ALA A 384 10.44 -6.65 23.43
CA ALA A 384 11.21 -5.49 23.84
C ALA A 384 11.47 -5.50 25.36
N GLY A 385 12.63 -6.00 25.80
CA GLY A 385 12.96 -6.13 27.22
C GLY A 385 11.88 -6.91 28.01
N ASP A 386 11.32 -6.29 29.05
CA ASP A 386 10.19 -6.84 29.82
C ASP A 386 8.82 -6.27 29.37
N GLY A 387 8.80 -5.51 28.26
CA GLY A 387 7.61 -4.85 27.71
C GLY A 387 6.88 -5.66 26.63
N ALA A 388 6.29 -4.96 25.66
CA ALA A 388 5.45 -5.54 24.61
C ALA A 388 6.19 -6.53 23.69
N LEU A 389 5.41 -7.37 23.02
CA LEU A 389 5.84 -7.99 21.78
C LEU A 389 5.84 -6.94 20.66
N VAL A 390 6.88 -6.91 19.85
CA VAL A 390 7.02 -6.01 18.71
C VAL A 390 7.05 -6.84 17.44
N ILE A 391 6.18 -6.49 16.50
CA ILE A 391 6.14 -7.11 15.17
C ILE A 391 7.08 -6.35 14.24
N ALA A 392 7.82 -7.08 13.40
CA ALA A 392 8.69 -6.53 12.37
C ALA A 392 9.73 -5.53 12.89
N ARG A 393 10.17 -5.68 14.16
CA ARG A 393 11.14 -4.78 14.82
C ARG A 393 10.71 -3.31 14.84
N GLY A 394 9.41 -3.03 14.68
CA GLY A 394 8.87 -1.67 14.57
C GLY A 394 8.89 -1.07 13.16
N GLY A 395 9.32 -1.82 12.16
CA GLY A 395 9.24 -1.42 10.75
C GLY A 395 7.82 -1.50 10.20
N CYS A 396 7.64 -1.05 8.95
CA CYS A 396 6.37 -1.11 8.24
C CYS A 396 5.93 -2.57 8.05
N VAL A 397 4.92 -3.01 8.81
CA VAL A 397 4.64 -4.43 9.04
C VAL A 397 4.27 -5.20 7.78
N ASN A 398 3.56 -4.58 6.83
CA ASN A 398 3.20 -5.22 5.57
C ASN A 398 4.41 -5.39 4.62
N LEU A 399 5.42 -4.54 4.71
CA LEU A 399 6.67 -4.67 3.95
C LEU A 399 7.63 -5.65 4.63
N SER A 400 7.82 -5.51 5.94
CA SER A 400 8.83 -6.27 6.69
C SER A 400 8.38 -7.68 7.10
N ALA A 401 7.07 -7.92 7.22
CA ALA A 401 6.50 -9.22 7.56
C ALA A 401 5.47 -9.70 6.51
N GLY A 402 5.49 -9.12 5.31
CA GLY A 402 4.61 -9.45 4.19
C GLY A 402 5.25 -9.10 2.85
N GLU A 403 4.43 -9.02 1.80
CA GLU A 403 4.86 -8.64 0.45
C GLU A 403 4.26 -7.28 0.02
N GLY A 404 4.07 -6.38 0.99
CA GLY A 404 3.48 -5.06 0.79
C GLY A 404 2.00 -5.09 0.39
N ASN A 405 1.57 -4.03 -0.29
CA ASN A 405 0.18 -3.89 -0.71
C ASN A 405 -0.20 -4.92 -1.79
N PRO A 406 -1.48 -5.34 -1.88
CA PRO A 406 -1.95 -6.24 -2.94
C PRO A 406 -1.62 -5.74 -4.36
N ILE A 407 -1.36 -6.67 -5.28
CA ILE A 407 -1.00 -6.36 -6.67
C ILE A 407 -2.02 -5.41 -7.34
N GLU A 408 -3.32 -5.66 -7.13
CA GLU A 408 -4.40 -4.89 -7.76
C GLU A 408 -4.51 -3.45 -7.23
N ILE A 409 -3.97 -3.19 -6.03
CA ILE A 409 -3.81 -1.83 -5.52
C ILE A 409 -2.66 -1.14 -6.26
N MET A 410 -1.52 -1.82 -6.37
CA MET A 410 -0.35 -1.27 -7.06
C MET A 410 -0.60 -1.08 -8.55
N ASP A 411 -1.52 -1.84 -9.15
CA ASP A 411 -2.00 -1.58 -10.52
C ASP A 411 -2.56 -0.15 -10.67
N LEU A 412 -3.34 0.31 -9.69
CA LEU A 412 -3.89 1.67 -9.68
C LEU A 412 -2.79 2.69 -9.38
N SER A 413 -1.98 2.50 -8.33
CA SER A 413 -0.89 3.42 -7.99
C SER A 413 0.11 3.59 -9.14
N PHE A 414 0.48 2.51 -9.80
CA PHE A 414 1.40 2.58 -10.94
C PHE A 414 0.73 3.08 -12.22
N SER A 415 -0.59 2.94 -12.37
CA SER A 415 -1.32 3.67 -13.42
C SER A 415 -1.27 5.19 -13.22
N VAL A 416 -1.28 5.64 -11.96
CA VAL A 416 -1.06 7.04 -11.60
C VAL A 416 0.38 7.46 -11.93
N GLN A 417 1.39 6.65 -11.56
CA GLN A 417 2.80 6.92 -11.92
C GLN A 417 3.00 7.04 -13.44
N LEU A 418 2.46 6.11 -14.22
CA LEU A 418 2.54 6.16 -15.69
C LEU A 418 1.84 7.40 -16.27
N SER A 419 0.74 7.85 -15.64
CA SER A 419 0.07 9.10 -16.00
C SER A 419 0.89 10.33 -15.64
N ALA A 420 1.61 10.31 -14.52
CA ALA A 420 2.54 11.37 -14.13
C ALA A 420 3.73 11.47 -15.10
N VAL A 421 4.29 10.33 -15.53
CA VAL A 421 5.32 10.27 -16.59
C VAL A 421 4.81 10.92 -17.87
N GLU A 422 3.60 10.57 -18.31
CA GLU A 422 3.00 11.18 -19.49
C GLU A 422 2.85 12.69 -19.34
N TYR A 423 2.35 13.14 -18.19
CA TYR A 423 2.10 14.55 -17.92
C TYR A 423 3.40 15.37 -17.92
N LEU A 424 4.44 14.88 -17.23
CA LEU A 424 5.79 15.50 -17.21
C LEU A 424 6.44 15.58 -18.59
N LEU A 425 6.14 14.65 -19.50
CA LEU A 425 6.72 14.64 -20.85
C LEU A 425 5.94 15.49 -21.86
N SER A 426 4.65 15.72 -21.60
CA SER A 426 3.72 16.41 -22.51
C SER A 426 3.48 17.87 -22.15
N HIS A 427 3.88 18.31 -20.96
CA HIS A 427 3.66 19.67 -20.46
C HIS A 427 4.96 20.32 -20.01
N ASP A 428 5.02 21.65 -20.13
CA ASP A 428 6.10 22.46 -19.57
C ASP A 428 5.66 23.00 -18.21
N LEU A 429 6.24 22.47 -17.13
CA LEU A 429 5.87 22.77 -15.76
C LEU A 429 6.99 23.55 -15.07
N SER A 430 6.62 24.59 -14.32
CA SER A 430 7.57 25.28 -13.45
C SER A 430 8.02 24.38 -12.31
N ALA A 431 9.19 24.67 -11.72
CA ALA A 431 9.58 24.02 -10.48
C ALA A 431 8.51 24.19 -9.39
N GLY A 432 8.30 23.15 -8.59
CA GLY A 432 7.21 23.09 -7.61
C GLY A 432 6.53 21.72 -7.55
N VAL A 433 5.64 21.56 -6.57
CA VAL A 433 4.82 20.36 -6.41
C VAL A 433 3.48 20.57 -7.08
N HIS A 434 3.16 19.73 -8.07
CA HIS A 434 1.95 19.84 -8.87
C HIS A 434 1.03 18.64 -8.62
N PRO A 435 -0.29 18.85 -8.54
CA PRO A 435 -1.23 17.73 -8.53
C PRO A 435 -1.26 17.05 -9.90
N LEU A 436 -1.58 15.76 -9.91
CA LEU A 436 -2.00 15.10 -11.15
C LEU A 436 -3.37 15.68 -11.58
N PRO A 437 -3.61 15.93 -12.89
CA PRO A 437 -4.91 16.37 -13.37
C PRO A 437 -6.03 15.37 -13.03
N ALA A 438 -7.20 15.88 -12.62
CA ALA A 438 -8.35 15.07 -12.20
C ALA A 438 -8.90 14.17 -13.32
N GLU A 439 -8.69 14.56 -14.59
CA GLU A 439 -9.04 13.75 -15.75
C GLU A 439 -8.25 12.44 -15.82
N ALA A 440 -7.01 12.42 -15.29
CA ALA A 440 -6.21 11.21 -15.22
C ALA A 440 -6.81 10.20 -14.24
N ASP A 441 -7.21 10.64 -13.04
CA ASP A 441 -7.96 9.82 -12.07
C ASP A 441 -9.24 9.23 -12.69
N THR A 442 -10.01 10.08 -13.37
CA THR A 442 -11.25 9.66 -14.05
C THR A 442 -10.96 8.57 -15.09
N THR A 443 -9.91 8.76 -15.91
CA THR A 443 -9.53 7.80 -16.94
C THR A 443 -9.09 6.46 -16.35
N ILE A 444 -8.29 6.49 -15.27
CA ILE A 444 -7.85 5.29 -14.56
C ILE A 444 -9.05 4.56 -13.97
N GLY A 445 -9.97 5.27 -13.31
CA GLY A 445 -11.18 4.68 -12.73
C GLY A 445 -12.07 4.00 -13.77
N ILE A 446 -12.32 4.65 -14.91
CA ILE A 446 -13.11 4.07 -16.02
C ILE A 446 -12.42 2.80 -16.57
N ALA A 447 -11.10 2.86 -16.79
CA ALA A 447 -10.34 1.71 -17.29
C ALA A 447 -10.38 0.53 -16.31
N ALA A 448 -10.18 0.81 -15.01
CA ALA A 448 -10.21 -0.20 -13.96
C ALA A 448 -11.58 -0.90 -13.86
N LEU A 449 -12.67 -0.14 -13.89
CA LEU A 449 -14.03 -0.70 -13.86
C LEU A 449 -14.31 -1.54 -15.13
N ALA A 450 -13.98 -1.02 -16.30
CA ALA A 450 -14.20 -1.72 -17.57
C ALA A 450 -13.43 -3.05 -17.63
N LEU A 451 -12.17 -3.07 -17.14
CA LEU A 451 -11.35 -4.29 -17.10
C LEU A 451 -11.87 -5.33 -16.09
N ARG A 452 -12.66 -4.90 -15.09
CA ARG A 452 -13.39 -5.78 -14.16
C ARG A 452 -14.75 -6.21 -14.71
N GLY A 453 -15.15 -5.73 -15.90
CA GLY A 453 -16.48 -5.98 -16.47
C GLY A 453 -17.61 -5.20 -15.78
N GLU A 454 -17.26 -4.15 -15.02
CA GLU A 454 -18.21 -3.28 -14.34
C GLU A 454 -18.59 -2.09 -15.25
N HIS A 455 -19.86 -1.70 -15.20
CA HIS A 455 -20.41 -0.59 -15.98
C HIS A 455 -21.03 0.44 -15.04
N ILE A 456 -20.79 1.72 -15.32
CA ILE A 456 -21.33 2.84 -14.56
C ILE A 456 -22.29 3.66 -15.41
N ASP A 457 -23.21 4.36 -14.74
CA ASP A 457 -24.12 5.29 -15.42
C ASP A 457 -23.36 6.48 -16.03
N GLU A 458 -23.82 6.93 -17.20
CA GLU A 458 -23.42 8.19 -17.79
C GLU A 458 -24.44 9.28 -17.45
N ARG A 459 -23.97 10.51 -17.20
CA ARG A 459 -24.89 11.65 -17.01
C ARG A 459 -25.64 11.90 -18.31
N SER A 460 -26.98 11.97 -18.23
CA SER A 460 -27.80 12.38 -19.35
C SER A 460 -27.51 13.83 -19.73
N GLN A 461 -27.79 14.19 -20.99
CA GLN A 461 -27.66 15.57 -21.48
C GLN A 461 -28.41 16.57 -20.59
N ALA A 462 -29.61 16.20 -20.13
CA ALA A 462 -30.41 17.03 -19.22
C ALA A 462 -29.72 17.25 -17.85
N GLN A 463 -29.04 16.23 -17.30
CA GLN A 463 -28.26 16.39 -16.07
C GLN A 463 -27.06 17.33 -16.26
N VAL A 464 -26.38 17.23 -17.41
CA VAL A 464 -25.24 18.10 -17.75
C VAL A 464 -25.72 19.55 -17.92
N GLU A 465 -26.84 19.77 -18.61
CA GLU A 465 -27.42 21.11 -18.81
C GLU A 465 -27.89 21.73 -17.50
N ALA A 466 -28.57 20.96 -16.64
CA ALA A 466 -29.04 21.44 -15.34
C ALA A 466 -27.90 21.92 -14.44
N GLN A 467 -26.70 21.32 -14.55
CA GLN A 467 -25.53 21.73 -13.78
C GLN A 467 -24.85 23.01 -14.30
N ARG A 468 -25.21 23.48 -15.51
CA ARG A 468 -24.73 24.75 -16.06
C ARG A 468 -25.56 25.95 -15.61
N GLU A 469 -26.75 25.71 -15.06
CA GLU A 469 -27.60 26.76 -14.49
C GLU A 469 -27.27 26.96 -13.02
N TRP A 470 -26.54 28.04 -12.71
CA TRP A 470 -26.18 28.39 -11.33
C TRP A 470 -27.31 29.13 -10.61
N ARG A 471 -28.29 29.69 -11.34
CA ARG A 471 -29.40 30.41 -10.72
C ARG A 471 -30.32 29.43 -10.03
N SER A 472 -30.74 29.80 -8.82
CA SER A 472 -31.66 28.97 -8.07
C SER A 472 -33.03 28.94 -8.75
N PRO A 473 -33.55 27.75 -9.12
CA PRO A 473 -34.92 27.64 -9.61
C PRO A 473 -35.94 28.03 -8.53
N ARG A 474 -35.54 28.02 -7.24
CA ARG A 474 -36.37 28.44 -6.10
C ARG A 474 -36.74 29.93 -6.13
N PHE A 475 -35.94 30.77 -6.79
CA PHE A 475 -36.16 32.21 -6.88
C PHE A 475 -36.31 32.72 -8.33
N GLY A 476 -36.33 31.80 -9.31
CA GLY A 476 -36.73 32.12 -10.66
C GLY A 476 -38.23 32.44 -10.64
N GLY A 477 -38.59 33.72 -10.81
CA GLY A 477 -39.99 34.11 -10.93
C GLY A 477 -40.65 33.24 -11.99
N ALA A 478 -41.74 32.55 -11.64
CA ALA A 478 -42.57 31.86 -12.60
C ALA A 478 -43.08 32.92 -13.59
N SER A 479 -42.44 33.04 -14.75
CA SER A 479 -43.08 33.67 -15.88
C SER A 479 -44.14 32.68 -16.34
N ALA A 480 -45.40 33.05 -16.11
CA ALA A 480 -46.58 32.42 -16.67
C ALA A 480 -46.50 32.35 -18.21
#